data_AF-A0A6J2WPT3-F1
#
_entry.id   AF-A0A6J2WPT3-F1
#
_cell.length_a   1.000
_cell.length_b   1.000
_cell.length_c   1.000
_cell.angle_alpha   90.00
_cell.angle_beta   90.00
_cell.angle_gamma   90.00
#
_symmetry.space_group_name_H-M   'P 1'
#
loop_
_entity.id
_entity.type
_entity.pdbx_description
1 polymer ?
#
loop_
_entity_poly.entity_id
_entity_poly.type
_entity_poly.pdbx_seq_one_letter_code
_entity_poly.pdbx_strand_id
1 'polypeptide(L)'
;MANYLRIYSKLNYNVNTTMSPLNVTLDMINATPKPFSVFDGCEDLVEAVLFDLIVQCVNVFLGIPANLLVLVILIRNRKEPSTSDIFLGCLAVMDAYFGIMVPISFLNLYYWQSVEGWRAIKFTYGVKDTSGPLFLSCICLDRFMAVLCPITFGRLKDRKYRIGLSILVLILTFSYAAAKTIGGIPNFEKIFTSEILAAFAWMMICNVAILWALKRSTGVGKDEMHPMKKKAFKMVLSILIIIIANYLPPVALFPFEDHYDPHVFTCYVQPVGFAFVNISSSTQPLIYLSRLEKVPFLPESCVRKLFCKDKNEASPA
;
A
#
# COMPACT_ATOMS: atom_id res chain seq x y z
N MET A 1 -8.53 13.84 -2.45
CA MET A 1 -8.06 15.02 -3.22
C MET A 1 -8.97 16.23 -3.12
N ALA A 2 -10.25 16.19 -3.49
CA ALA A 2 -11.15 17.36 -3.45
C ALA A 2 -11.45 17.94 -2.03
N ASN A 3 -11.01 17.28 -0.95
CA ASN A 3 -11.16 17.77 0.43
C ASN A 3 -10.06 18.76 0.86
N TYR A 4 -9.02 18.98 0.05
CA TYR A 4 -8.02 20.02 0.34
C TYR A 4 -8.60 21.43 0.10
N LEU A 5 -9.45 21.58 -0.92
CA LEU A 5 -10.07 22.85 -1.31
C LEU A 5 -11.22 23.30 -0.38
N ARG A 6 -11.95 22.38 0.27
CA ARG A 6 -13.13 22.73 1.08
C ARG A 6 -12.82 23.14 2.53
N ILE A 7 -11.68 22.71 3.09
CA ILE A 7 -11.29 23.07 4.47
C ILE A 7 -10.65 24.47 4.49
N TYR A 8 -9.88 24.84 3.46
CA TYR A 8 -9.33 26.19 3.35
C TYR A 8 -10.39 27.26 3.03
N SER A 9 -11.45 26.93 2.26
CA SER A 9 -12.50 27.93 1.96
C SER A 9 -13.43 28.21 3.13
N LYS A 10 -13.61 27.26 4.08
CA LYS A 10 -14.43 27.45 5.28
C LYS A 10 -13.71 28.18 6.43
N LEU A 11 -12.38 28.23 6.43
CA LEU A 11 -11.59 28.92 7.46
C LEU A 11 -11.27 30.39 7.13
N ASN A 12 -11.58 30.86 5.91
CA ASN A 12 -11.29 32.22 5.47
C ASN A 12 -12.49 33.19 5.50
N TYR A 13 -13.62 32.77 6.09
CA TYR A 13 -14.72 33.67 6.43
C TYR A 13 -14.80 33.86 7.94
N ASN A 14 -13.88 34.67 8.48
CA ASN A 14 -14.15 35.41 9.70
C ASN A 14 -14.59 36.83 9.32
N VAL A 15 -15.80 37.14 9.76
CA VAL A 15 -16.54 38.38 9.58
C VAL A 15 -15.76 39.56 10.18
N ASN A 16 -15.69 40.64 9.40
CA ASN A 16 -15.07 41.94 9.68
C ASN A 16 -15.44 42.58 11.03
N THR A 17 -14.59 43.49 11.51
CA THR A 17 -15.11 44.68 12.19
C THR A 17 -14.22 45.91 11.95
N THR A 18 -14.53 46.68 10.91
CA THR A 18 -14.44 48.14 10.93
C THR A 18 -15.50 48.71 9.96
N MET A 19 -16.34 49.60 10.50
CA MET A 19 -17.50 50.20 9.83
C MET A 19 -17.09 51.19 8.74
N SER A 20 -17.82 51.19 7.61
CA SER A 20 -18.30 52.42 6.94
C SER A 20 -19.43 52.07 5.96
N PRO A 21 -20.50 52.85 5.81
CA PRO A 21 -21.69 52.44 5.06
C PRO A 21 -21.56 52.86 3.59
N LEU A 22 -21.58 51.90 2.67
CA LEU A 22 -21.91 52.21 1.29
C LEU A 22 -22.78 51.10 0.70
N ASN A 23 -23.95 51.52 0.22
CA ASN A 23 -24.99 50.72 -0.42
C ASN A 23 -24.42 49.64 -1.35
N VAL A 24 -24.55 48.37 -0.96
CA VAL A 24 -24.40 47.24 -1.88
C VAL A 24 -25.76 46.56 -1.97
N THR A 25 -26.38 46.73 -3.13
CA THR A 25 -27.55 45.98 -3.59
C THR A 25 -27.33 44.49 -3.36
N LEU A 26 -28.25 43.90 -2.59
CA LEU A 26 -28.33 42.48 -2.29
C LEU A 26 -28.75 41.72 -3.57
N ASP A 27 -27.80 41.44 -4.45
CA ASP A 27 -27.96 40.32 -5.38
C ASP A 27 -27.78 39.03 -4.57
N MET A 28 -28.91 38.49 -4.10
CA MET A 28 -28.98 37.11 -3.66
C MET A 28 -28.58 36.21 -4.84
N ILE A 29 -27.31 35.84 -4.89
CA ILE A 29 -26.85 34.73 -5.71
C ILE A 29 -27.58 33.50 -5.19
N ASN A 30 -28.58 33.03 -5.95
CA ASN A 30 -29.15 31.69 -5.84
C ASN A 30 -28.06 30.65 -6.17
N ALA A 31 -27.11 30.47 -5.26
CA ALA A 31 -26.12 29.41 -5.33
C ALA A 31 -26.78 28.13 -4.85
N THR A 32 -27.42 27.41 -5.77
CA THR A 32 -27.79 26.01 -5.55
C THR A 32 -26.52 25.25 -5.14
N PRO A 33 -26.47 24.53 -4.00
CA PRO A 33 -25.27 23.81 -3.60
C PRO A 33 -24.92 22.78 -4.69
N LYS A 34 -23.80 22.99 -5.39
CA LYS A 34 -23.28 22.04 -6.38
C LYS A 34 -23.12 20.68 -5.70
N PRO A 35 -23.69 19.59 -6.25
CA PRO A 35 -23.46 18.25 -5.72
C PRO A 35 -21.96 17.94 -5.77
N PHE A 36 -21.43 17.36 -4.69
CA PHE A 36 -20.01 17.05 -4.57
C PHE A 36 -19.57 16.04 -5.64
N SER A 37 -18.49 16.35 -6.35
CA SER A 37 -17.83 15.47 -7.31
C SER A 37 -16.41 15.13 -6.87
N VAL A 38 -15.95 13.89 -7.10
CA VAL A 38 -14.52 13.51 -6.88
C VAL A 38 -13.58 14.37 -7.73
N PHE A 39 -14.08 14.84 -8.86
CA PHE A 39 -13.34 15.65 -9.83
C PHE A 39 -13.43 17.15 -9.52
N ASP A 40 -14.16 17.59 -8.48
CA ASP A 40 -14.29 19.01 -8.17
C ASP A 40 -12.92 19.65 -7.94
N GLY A 41 -12.57 20.63 -8.78
CA GLY A 41 -11.28 21.31 -8.76
C GLY A 41 -10.13 20.55 -9.46
N CYS A 42 -10.41 19.43 -10.12
CA CYS A 42 -9.49 18.65 -10.96
C CYS A 42 -10.16 18.23 -12.29
N GLU A 43 -11.15 19.02 -12.75
CA GLU A 43 -12.02 18.70 -13.90
C GLU A 43 -11.26 18.61 -15.23
N ASP A 44 -10.10 19.27 -15.33
CA ASP A 44 -9.25 19.26 -16.52
C ASP A 44 -8.21 18.11 -16.51
N LEU A 45 -8.05 17.42 -15.38
CA LEU A 45 -7.02 16.38 -15.14
C LEU A 45 -7.63 15.06 -14.63
N VAL A 46 -8.75 14.67 -15.25
CA VAL A 46 -9.59 13.53 -14.82
C VAL A 46 -8.87 12.17 -14.93
N GLU A 47 -7.93 12.05 -15.86
CA GLU A 47 -7.26 10.78 -16.21
C GLU A 47 -6.57 10.11 -15.01
N ALA A 48 -5.85 10.90 -14.20
CA ALA A 48 -5.15 10.40 -13.03
C ALA A 48 -6.10 9.89 -11.94
N VAL A 49 -7.21 10.61 -11.74
CA VAL A 49 -8.26 10.21 -10.79
C VAL A 49 -8.94 8.93 -11.26
N LEU A 50 -9.23 8.80 -12.56
CA LEU A 50 -9.78 7.57 -13.14
C LEU A 50 -8.83 6.39 -12.99
N PHE A 51 -7.53 6.60 -13.19
CA PHE A 51 -6.53 5.56 -13.00
C PHE A 51 -6.53 5.01 -11.56
N ASP A 52 -6.53 5.87 -10.55
CA ASP A 52 -6.61 5.43 -9.15
C ASP A 52 -7.92 4.70 -8.86
N LEU A 53 -9.06 5.19 -9.39
CA LEU A 53 -10.36 4.51 -9.24
C LEU A 53 -10.37 3.11 -9.86
N ILE A 54 -9.76 2.93 -11.03
CA ILE A 54 -9.61 1.60 -11.67
C ILE A 54 -8.78 0.68 -10.77
N VAL A 55 -7.66 1.16 -10.24
CA VAL A 55 -6.82 0.39 -9.32
C VAL A 55 -7.59 -0.01 -8.06
N GLN A 56 -8.40 0.89 -7.51
CA GLN A 56 -9.26 0.59 -6.37
C GLN A 56 -10.28 -0.51 -6.70
N CYS A 57 -10.88 -0.49 -7.89
CA CYS A 57 -11.75 -1.58 -8.34
C CYS A 57 -11.00 -2.92 -8.40
N VAL A 58 -9.78 -2.93 -8.95
CA VAL A 58 -8.91 -4.12 -8.95
C VAL A 58 -8.67 -4.63 -7.53
N ASN A 59 -8.42 -3.75 -6.57
CA ASN A 59 -8.25 -4.12 -5.16
C ASN A 59 -9.49 -4.74 -4.53
N VAL A 60 -10.69 -4.29 -4.90
CA VAL A 60 -11.93 -4.90 -4.42
C VAL A 60 -12.06 -6.33 -4.93
N PHE A 61 -11.88 -6.55 -6.23
CA PHE A 61 -12.15 -7.85 -6.84
C PHE A 61 -11.01 -8.87 -6.70
N LEU A 62 -9.75 -8.41 -6.67
CA LEU A 62 -8.58 -9.27 -6.56
C LEU A 62 -7.92 -9.19 -5.19
N GLY A 63 -7.75 -7.97 -4.67
CA GLY A 63 -7.07 -7.72 -3.40
C GLY A 63 -7.80 -8.31 -2.20
N ILE A 64 -9.11 -8.08 -2.06
CA ILE A 64 -9.89 -8.62 -0.92
C ILE A 64 -9.84 -10.15 -0.91
N PRO A 65 -10.21 -10.87 -2.00
CA PRO A 65 -10.18 -12.33 -1.97
C PRO A 65 -8.77 -12.87 -1.73
N ALA A 66 -7.74 -12.29 -2.35
CA ALA A 66 -6.36 -12.73 -2.17
C ALA A 66 -5.88 -12.57 -0.72
N ASN A 67 -6.12 -11.42 -0.09
CA ASN A 67 -5.71 -11.20 1.30
C ASN A 67 -6.47 -12.08 2.30
N LEU A 68 -7.79 -12.25 2.12
CA LEU A 68 -8.56 -13.20 2.94
C LEU A 68 -8.02 -14.62 2.81
N LEU A 69 -7.62 -15.00 1.59
CA LEU A 69 -7.03 -16.30 1.32
C LEU A 69 -5.69 -16.49 2.04
N VAL A 70 -4.82 -15.48 1.99
CA VAL A 70 -3.57 -15.47 2.74
C VAL A 70 -3.84 -15.68 4.23
N LEU A 71 -4.80 -14.95 4.81
CA LEU A 71 -5.15 -15.09 6.23
C LEU A 71 -5.63 -16.50 6.56
N VAL A 72 -6.51 -17.09 5.74
CA VAL A 72 -6.98 -18.47 5.92
C VAL A 72 -5.83 -19.47 5.89
N ILE A 73 -4.89 -19.31 4.96
CA ILE A 73 -3.70 -20.18 4.85
C ILE A 73 -2.81 -20.05 6.08
N LEU A 74 -2.54 -18.83 6.53
CA LEU A 74 -1.70 -18.58 7.71
C LEU A 74 -2.34 -19.15 8.99
N ILE A 75 -3.66 -19.06 9.14
CA ILE A 75 -4.39 -19.62 10.28
C ILE A 75 -4.41 -21.15 10.23
N ARG A 76 -4.51 -21.77 9.05
CA ARG A 76 -4.54 -23.23 8.92
C ARG A 76 -3.17 -23.88 9.01
N ASN A 77 -2.12 -23.22 8.51
CA ASN A 77 -0.73 -23.71 8.53
C ASN A 77 -0.01 -23.43 9.86
N ARG A 78 -0.73 -23.13 10.94
CA ARG A 78 -0.21 -22.86 12.31
C ARG A 78 0.73 -23.94 12.87
N LYS A 79 0.78 -25.13 12.27
CA LYS A 79 1.67 -26.23 12.69
C LYS A 79 3.13 -26.02 12.27
N GLU A 80 3.37 -25.27 11.19
CA GLU A 80 4.72 -24.91 10.70
C GLU A 80 4.78 -23.42 10.31
N PRO A 81 4.56 -22.49 11.26
CA PRO A 81 4.51 -21.07 10.95
C PRO A 81 5.90 -20.60 10.52
N SER A 82 5.99 -19.95 9.36
CA SER A 82 7.19 -19.22 8.99
C SER A 82 7.36 -18.04 9.93
N THR A 83 8.60 -17.63 10.12
CA THR A 83 8.97 -16.53 10.99
C THR A 83 8.30 -15.21 10.59
N SER A 84 8.16 -14.98 9.29
CA SER A 84 7.56 -13.76 8.72
C SER A 84 6.03 -13.74 8.68
N ASP A 85 5.36 -14.83 9.10
CA ASP A 85 3.91 -14.99 8.95
C ASP A 85 3.09 -13.98 9.75
N ILE A 86 3.63 -13.48 10.87
CA ILE A 86 2.95 -12.44 11.68
C ILE A 86 2.85 -11.13 10.90
N PHE A 87 3.96 -10.68 10.32
CA PHE A 87 3.98 -9.45 9.52
C PHE A 87 3.10 -9.59 8.28
N LEU A 88 3.17 -10.74 7.59
CA LEU A 88 2.33 -11.01 6.43
C LEU A 88 0.84 -11.06 6.80
N GLY A 89 0.50 -11.65 7.95
CA GLY A 89 -0.87 -11.68 8.45
C GLY A 89 -1.39 -10.28 8.79
N CYS A 90 -0.61 -9.48 9.52
CA CYS A 90 -0.99 -8.09 9.82
C CYS A 90 -1.19 -7.27 8.54
N LEU A 91 -0.27 -7.39 7.58
CA LEU A 91 -0.37 -6.71 6.29
C LEU A 91 -1.64 -7.14 5.53
N ALA A 92 -1.93 -8.44 5.47
CA ALA A 92 -3.14 -8.95 4.81
C ALA A 92 -4.43 -8.47 5.50
N VAL A 93 -4.45 -8.31 6.82
CA VAL A 93 -5.60 -7.69 7.52
C VAL A 93 -5.76 -6.23 7.11
N MET A 94 -4.67 -5.46 7.08
CA MET A 94 -4.73 -4.03 6.71
C MET A 94 -5.14 -3.83 5.26
N ASP A 95 -4.61 -4.64 4.34
CA ASP A 95 -4.96 -4.57 2.91
C ASP A 95 -6.41 -5.02 2.65
N ALA A 96 -6.91 -6.05 3.36
CA ALA A 96 -8.31 -6.46 3.29
C ALA A 96 -9.24 -5.37 3.84
N TYR A 97 -8.89 -4.75 4.97
CA TYR A 97 -9.62 -3.61 5.53
C TYR A 97 -9.70 -2.43 4.54
N PHE A 98 -8.56 -2.06 3.94
CA PHE A 98 -8.51 -1.02 2.91
C PHE A 98 -9.42 -1.35 1.73
N GLY A 99 -9.36 -2.58 1.22
CA GLY A 99 -10.22 -3.03 0.13
C GLY A 99 -11.71 -2.97 0.45
N ILE A 100 -12.14 -3.38 1.65
CA ILE A 100 -13.55 -3.34 2.08
C ILE A 100 -14.08 -1.90 2.19
N MET A 101 -13.21 -0.95 2.55
CA MET A 101 -13.57 0.45 2.64
C MET A 101 -13.72 1.15 1.29
N VAL A 102 -13.21 0.57 0.19
CA VAL A 102 -13.38 1.14 -1.15
C VAL A 102 -14.87 1.17 -1.57
N PRO A 103 -15.66 0.09 -1.50
CA PRO A 103 -17.12 0.14 -1.73
C PRO A 103 -17.85 1.15 -0.83
N ILE A 104 -17.46 1.22 0.45
CA ILE A 104 -18.02 2.19 1.41
C ILE A 104 -17.70 3.62 0.95
N SER A 105 -16.52 3.84 0.37
CA SER A 105 -16.14 5.14 -0.19
C SER A 105 -17.03 5.54 -1.37
N PHE A 106 -17.39 4.59 -2.25
CA PHE A 106 -18.34 4.83 -3.33
C PHE A 106 -19.76 5.12 -2.82
N LEU A 107 -20.21 4.39 -1.80
CA LEU A 107 -21.50 4.67 -1.17
C LEU A 107 -21.55 6.06 -0.53
N ASN A 108 -20.48 6.44 0.16
CA ASN A 108 -20.40 7.77 0.76
C ASN A 108 -20.28 8.87 -0.30
N LEU A 109 -19.62 8.58 -1.41
CA LEU A 109 -19.47 9.51 -2.52
C LEU A 109 -20.81 9.80 -3.22
N TYR A 110 -21.54 8.75 -3.61
CA TYR A 110 -22.73 8.88 -4.46
C TYR A 110 -24.05 9.00 -3.70
N TYR A 111 -24.13 8.43 -2.49
CA TYR A 111 -25.41 8.33 -1.76
C TYR A 111 -25.40 9.09 -0.43
N TRP A 112 -24.48 8.78 0.49
CA TRP A 112 -24.57 9.33 1.85
C TRP A 112 -24.05 10.76 1.97
N GLN A 113 -22.97 11.10 1.26
CA GLN A 113 -22.28 12.39 1.33
C GLN A 113 -21.97 12.85 2.77
N SER A 114 -21.74 11.90 3.68
CA SER A 114 -21.54 12.15 5.10
C SER A 114 -20.12 12.63 5.39
N VAL A 115 -19.99 13.65 6.26
CA VAL A 115 -18.70 14.16 6.77
C VAL A 115 -17.94 13.07 7.51
N GLU A 116 -18.63 12.26 8.32
CA GLU A 116 -17.99 11.16 9.05
C GLU A 116 -17.52 10.05 8.10
N GLY A 117 -18.27 9.80 7.02
CA GLY A 117 -17.83 8.90 5.96
C GLY A 117 -16.54 9.38 5.30
N TRP A 118 -16.42 10.68 5.01
CA TRP A 118 -15.19 11.25 4.46
C TRP A 118 -14.00 11.16 5.41
N ARG A 119 -14.22 11.35 6.72
CA ARG A 119 -13.18 11.15 7.75
C ARG A 119 -12.74 9.70 7.82
N ALA A 120 -13.68 8.74 7.82
CA ALA A 120 -13.38 7.31 7.84
C ALA A 120 -12.58 6.87 6.61
N ILE A 121 -12.91 7.40 5.42
CA ILE A 121 -12.16 7.17 4.19
C ILE A 121 -10.74 7.75 4.34
N LYS A 122 -10.59 8.99 4.80
CA LYS A 122 -9.29 9.64 5.00
C LYS A 122 -8.40 8.87 5.98
N PHE A 123 -8.97 8.37 7.08
CA PHE A 123 -8.29 7.49 8.03
C PHE A 123 -7.80 6.22 7.35
N THR A 124 -8.66 5.60 6.54
CA THR A 124 -8.34 4.35 5.84
C THR A 124 -7.19 4.50 4.85
N TYR A 125 -7.14 5.59 4.09
CA TYR A 125 -5.98 5.89 3.25
C TYR A 125 -4.72 6.06 4.08
N GLY A 126 -4.79 6.79 5.20
CA GLY A 126 -3.65 6.91 6.11
C GLY A 126 -3.16 5.58 6.68
N VAL A 127 -4.07 4.62 6.93
CA VAL A 127 -3.68 3.26 7.33
C VAL A 127 -2.88 2.60 6.20
N LYS A 128 -3.37 2.67 4.95
CA LYS A 128 -2.72 2.03 3.80
C LYS A 128 -1.35 2.61 3.50
N ASP A 129 -1.22 3.93 3.59
CA ASP A 129 0.00 4.69 3.32
C ASP A 129 1.18 4.16 4.14
N THR A 130 0.95 3.90 5.43
CA THR A 130 2.00 3.49 6.36
C THR A 130 2.10 1.96 6.54
N SER A 131 0.98 1.23 6.55
CA SER A 131 1.01 -0.20 6.87
C SER A 131 1.79 -1.02 5.83
N GLY A 132 1.59 -0.73 4.54
CA GLY A 132 2.24 -1.46 3.44
C GLY A 132 3.77 -1.39 3.50
N PRO A 133 4.36 -0.19 3.40
CA PRO A 133 5.81 -0.01 3.41
C PRO A 133 6.49 -0.52 4.68
N LEU A 134 5.90 -0.26 5.85
CA LEU A 134 6.50 -0.67 7.13
C LEU A 134 6.45 -2.19 7.35
N PHE A 135 5.32 -2.86 7.08
CA PHE A 135 5.25 -4.31 7.22
C PHE A 135 6.14 -5.03 6.20
N LEU A 136 6.21 -4.53 4.97
CA LEU A 136 7.15 -5.07 3.98
C LEU A 136 8.61 -4.88 4.38
N SER A 137 8.95 -3.74 4.99
CA SER A 137 10.28 -3.49 5.54
C SER A 137 10.62 -4.50 6.64
N CYS A 138 9.66 -4.82 7.51
CA CYS A 138 9.82 -5.86 8.54
C CYS A 138 9.99 -7.26 7.93
N ILE A 139 9.23 -7.61 6.89
CA ILE A 139 9.38 -8.88 6.16
C ILE A 139 10.77 -8.97 5.50
N CYS A 140 11.24 -7.89 4.89
CA CYS A 140 12.56 -7.82 4.28
C CYS A 140 13.68 -7.97 5.33
N LEU A 141 13.54 -7.32 6.49
CA LEU A 141 14.46 -7.46 7.62
C LEU A 141 14.51 -8.90 8.14
N ASP A 142 13.36 -9.56 8.37
CA ASP A 142 13.33 -10.94 8.87
C ASP A 142 14.06 -11.90 7.91
N ARG A 143 13.87 -11.72 6.60
CA ARG A 143 14.56 -12.50 5.56
C ARG A 143 16.04 -12.17 5.46
N PHE A 144 16.40 -10.89 5.56
CA PHE A 144 17.78 -10.44 5.57
C PHE A 144 18.53 -11.10 6.73
N MET A 145 17.97 -11.08 7.93
CA MET A 145 18.56 -11.71 9.10
C MET A 145 18.69 -13.22 8.94
N ALA A 146 17.67 -13.89 8.37
CA ALA A 146 17.71 -15.33 8.12
C ALA A 146 18.84 -15.75 7.16
N VAL A 147 19.11 -14.93 6.13
CA VAL A 147 20.09 -15.27 5.08
C VAL A 147 21.50 -14.81 5.44
N LEU A 148 21.68 -13.58 5.92
CA LEU A 148 23.00 -13.00 6.17
C LEU A 148 23.50 -13.21 7.60
N CYS A 149 22.60 -13.41 8.57
CA CYS A 149 22.95 -13.54 9.98
C CYS A 149 22.27 -14.76 10.65
N PRO A 150 22.46 -15.99 10.12
CA PRO A 150 21.71 -17.17 10.56
C PRO A 150 21.87 -17.51 12.04
N ILE A 151 23.05 -17.25 12.63
CA ILE A 151 23.32 -17.46 14.07
C ILE A 151 22.48 -16.49 14.91
N THR A 152 22.49 -15.21 14.56
CA THR A 152 21.69 -14.17 15.23
C THR A 152 20.20 -14.42 15.04
N PHE A 153 19.78 -14.84 13.84
CA PHE A 153 18.40 -15.22 13.56
C PHE A 153 17.92 -16.40 14.42
N GLY A 154 18.78 -17.40 14.63
CA GLY A 154 18.52 -18.51 15.55
C GLY A 154 18.35 -18.07 17.00
N ARG A 155 19.10 -17.04 17.45
CA ARG A 155 18.95 -16.44 18.79
C ARG A 155 17.70 -15.56 18.92
N LEU A 156 17.33 -14.84 17.86
CA LEU A 156 16.13 -14.00 17.76
C LEU A 156 14.87 -14.79 17.36
N LYS A 157 14.87 -16.11 17.56
CA LYS A 157 13.75 -16.99 17.19
C LYS A 157 12.47 -16.70 17.98
N ASP A 158 12.57 -16.03 19.13
CA ASP A 158 11.41 -15.72 19.97
C ASP A 158 10.37 -14.89 19.20
N ARG A 159 9.16 -15.41 19.16
CA ARG A 159 7.99 -14.80 18.54
C ARG A 159 7.67 -13.42 19.15
N LYS A 160 8.07 -13.18 20.40
CA LYS A 160 7.84 -11.91 21.12
C LYS A 160 8.41 -10.70 20.38
N TYR A 161 9.60 -10.79 19.79
CA TYR A 161 10.20 -9.68 19.03
C TYR A 161 9.33 -9.28 17.84
N ARG A 162 8.82 -10.27 17.09
CA ARG A 162 8.00 -10.00 15.90
C ARG A 162 6.62 -9.47 16.25
N ILE A 163 6.05 -9.94 17.36
CA ILE A 163 4.80 -9.37 17.91
C ILE A 163 5.04 -7.92 18.33
N GLY A 164 6.11 -7.65 19.07
CA GLY A 164 6.48 -6.29 19.49
C GLY A 164 6.68 -5.35 18.30
N LEU A 165 7.43 -5.77 17.28
CA LEU A 165 7.63 -4.97 16.07
C LEU A 165 6.32 -4.77 15.29
N SER A 166 5.45 -5.78 15.24
CA SER A 166 4.14 -5.64 14.61
C SER A 166 3.25 -4.63 15.34
N ILE A 167 3.24 -4.67 16.68
CA ILE A 167 2.51 -3.70 17.50
C ILE A 167 3.06 -2.30 17.28
N LEU A 168 4.38 -2.13 17.23
CA LEU A 168 5.01 -0.84 16.94
C LEU A 168 4.57 -0.30 15.58
N VAL A 169 4.63 -1.13 14.53
CA VAL A 169 4.16 -0.73 13.19
C VAL A 169 2.70 -0.31 13.22
N LEU A 170 1.82 -1.08 13.87
CA LEU A 170 0.40 -0.73 13.99
C LEU A 170 0.18 0.60 14.73
N ILE A 171 0.92 0.85 15.82
CA ILE A 171 0.84 2.12 16.55
C ILE A 171 1.24 3.27 15.64
N LEU A 172 2.34 3.15 14.90
CA LEU A 172 2.78 4.17 13.95
C LEU A 172 1.74 4.40 12.85
N THR A 173 1.22 3.32 12.25
CA THR A 173 0.17 3.36 11.23
C THR A 173 -1.08 4.08 11.73
N PHE A 174 -1.62 3.69 12.89
CA PHE A 174 -2.85 4.29 13.40
C PHE A 174 -2.64 5.73 13.86
N SER A 175 -1.46 6.06 14.40
CA SER A 175 -1.12 7.43 14.76
C SER A 175 -1.05 8.33 13.53
N TYR A 176 -0.37 7.88 12.47
CA TYR A 176 -0.31 8.57 11.19
C TYR A 176 -1.71 8.75 10.58
N ALA A 177 -2.51 7.68 10.55
CA ALA A 177 -3.88 7.71 10.03
C ALA A 177 -4.79 8.69 10.79
N ALA A 178 -4.69 8.72 12.13
CA ALA A 178 -5.43 9.66 12.97
C ALA A 178 -5.00 11.10 12.70
N ALA A 179 -3.69 11.36 12.66
CA ALA A 179 -3.13 12.67 12.34
C ALA A 179 -3.57 13.16 10.95
N LYS A 180 -3.51 12.28 9.94
CA LYS A 180 -4.02 12.55 8.59
C LYS A 180 -5.50 12.92 8.63
N THR A 181 -6.30 12.22 9.41
CA THR A 181 -7.75 12.44 9.49
C THR A 181 -8.10 13.80 10.09
N ILE A 182 -7.48 14.15 11.22
CA ILE A 182 -7.68 15.43 11.92
C ILE A 182 -7.25 16.59 11.03
N GLY A 183 -6.11 16.45 10.32
CA GLY A 183 -5.55 17.52 9.50
C GLY A 183 -4.96 18.67 10.33
N GLY A 184 -4.66 19.79 9.68
CA GLY A 184 -4.11 20.98 10.34
C GLY A 184 -2.61 20.92 10.68
N ILE A 185 -1.92 19.86 10.25
CA ILE A 185 -0.48 19.70 10.43
C ILE A 185 0.22 20.27 9.19
N PRO A 186 1.04 21.32 9.31
CA PRO A 186 1.79 21.86 8.18
C PRO A 186 2.81 20.83 7.68
N ASN A 187 3.00 20.76 6.36
CA ASN A 187 3.95 19.86 5.71
C ASN A 187 3.72 18.35 5.99
N PHE A 188 2.47 17.94 6.27
CA PHE A 188 2.15 16.54 6.57
C PHE A 188 2.52 15.58 5.43
N GLU A 189 2.41 16.02 4.17
CA GLU A 189 2.80 15.21 3.00
C GLU A 189 4.30 14.88 3.01
N LYS A 190 5.16 15.77 3.56
CA LYS A 190 6.60 15.51 3.71
C LYS A 190 6.89 14.37 4.68
N ILE A 191 6.02 14.12 5.67
CA ILE A 191 6.14 12.97 6.58
C ILE A 191 5.98 11.68 5.77
N PHE A 192 4.93 11.57 4.95
CA PHE A 192 4.72 10.41 4.09
C PHE A 192 5.88 10.22 3.11
N THR A 193 6.31 11.30 2.45
CA THR A 193 7.43 11.27 1.51
C THR A 193 8.72 10.79 2.17
N SER A 194 9.00 11.22 3.40
CA SER A 194 10.17 10.75 4.15
C SER A 194 10.05 9.27 4.53
N GLU A 195 8.86 8.83 4.92
CA GLU A 195 8.58 7.45 5.32
C GLU A 195 8.73 6.50 4.13
N ILE A 196 8.09 6.81 3.00
CA ILE A 196 8.10 5.96 1.81
C ILE A 196 9.50 5.87 1.20
N LEU A 197 10.27 6.97 1.22
CA LEU A 197 11.66 7.00 0.77
C LEU A 197 12.55 6.11 1.66
N ALA A 198 12.43 6.24 2.98
CA ALA A 198 13.19 5.44 3.93
C ALA A 198 12.85 3.95 3.82
N ALA A 199 11.56 3.61 3.76
CA ALA A 199 11.08 2.24 3.61
C ALA A 199 11.55 1.63 2.27
N PHE A 200 11.44 2.38 1.17
CA PHE A 200 11.92 1.94 -0.14
C PHE A 200 13.43 1.68 -0.15
N ALA A 201 14.23 2.63 0.34
CA ALA A 201 15.68 2.47 0.43
C ALA A 201 16.06 1.24 1.26
N TRP A 202 15.41 1.06 2.42
CA TRP A 202 15.62 -0.10 3.28
C TRP A 202 15.27 -1.43 2.58
N MET A 203 14.10 -1.49 1.93
CA MET A 203 13.66 -2.65 1.17
C MET A 203 14.64 -2.99 0.03
N MET A 204 15.13 -1.98 -0.69
CA MET A 204 16.12 -2.15 -1.76
C MET A 204 17.43 -2.73 -1.22
N ILE A 205 17.99 -2.12 -0.16
CA ILE A 205 19.22 -2.59 0.50
C ILE A 205 19.08 -4.05 0.93
N CYS A 206 17.98 -4.38 1.63
CA CYS A 206 17.73 -5.74 2.10
C CYS A 206 17.68 -6.76 0.96
N ASN A 207 16.86 -6.48 -0.07
CA ASN A 207 16.67 -7.42 -1.18
C ASN A 207 17.93 -7.58 -2.03
N VAL A 208 18.67 -6.50 -2.30
CA VAL A 208 19.95 -6.56 -3.03
C VAL A 208 20.99 -7.34 -2.24
N ALA A 209 21.11 -7.12 -0.93
CA ALA A 209 22.03 -7.87 -0.07
C ALA A 209 21.69 -9.37 -0.03
N ILE A 210 20.41 -9.73 0.06
CA ILE A 210 19.96 -11.14 -0.01
C ILE A 210 20.31 -11.75 -1.36
N LEU A 211 20.02 -11.07 -2.47
CA LEU A 211 20.35 -11.57 -3.82
C LEU A 211 21.86 -11.76 -4.00
N TRP A 212 22.65 -10.81 -3.50
CA TRP A 212 24.11 -10.89 -3.55
C TRP A 212 24.64 -12.06 -2.71
N ALA A 213 24.13 -12.25 -1.49
CA ALA A 213 24.51 -13.38 -0.64
C ALA A 213 24.14 -14.73 -1.27
N LEU A 214 22.94 -14.84 -1.84
CA LEU A 214 22.49 -16.04 -2.54
C LEU A 214 23.38 -16.34 -3.76
N LYS A 215 23.72 -15.32 -4.56
CA LYS A 215 24.64 -15.45 -5.71
C LYS A 215 26.04 -15.87 -5.29
N ARG A 216 26.64 -15.20 -4.29
CA ARG A 216 27.99 -15.50 -3.79
C ARG A 216 28.10 -16.90 -3.18
N SER A 217 27.01 -17.42 -2.62
CA SER A 217 26.97 -18.78 -2.07
C SER A 217 26.96 -19.89 -3.14
N THR A 218 26.90 -19.52 -4.43
CA THR A 218 27.10 -20.41 -5.57
C THR A 218 28.59 -20.36 -5.90
N GLY A 219 29.32 -21.39 -5.44
CA GLY A 219 30.79 -21.38 -5.41
C GLY A 219 31.43 -21.20 -6.77
N VAL A 220 32.62 -20.58 -6.77
CA VAL A 220 33.53 -20.50 -7.91
C VAL A 220 33.77 -21.92 -8.44
N GLY A 221 33.25 -22.24 -9.64
CA GLY A 221 33.44 -23.54 -10.30
C GLY A 221 32.24 -24.50 -10.33
N LYS A 222 31.07 -24.15 -9.77
CA LYS A 222 29.80 -24.88 -10.01
C LYS A 222 28.77 -23.92 -10.60
N ASP A 223 28.61 -23.94 -11.92
CA ASP A 223 27.69 -23.04 -12.64
C ASP A 223 26.20 -23.28 -12.32
N GLU A 224 25.87 -24.39 -11.66
CA GLU A 224 24.49 -24.70 -11.30
C GLU A 224 24.16 -24.37 -9.84
N MET A 225 23.33 -23.33 -9.67
CA MET A 225 22.75 -22.99 -8.38
C MET A 225 21.76 -24.08 -7.94
N HIS A 226 22.02 -24.70 -6.77
CA HIS A 226 21.17 -25.73 -6.16
C HIS A 226 19.68 -25.36 -6.24
N PRO A 227 18.77 -26.30 -6.57
CA PRO A 227 17.36 -26.00 -6.88
C PRO A 227 16.63 -25.17 -5.81
N MET A 228 16.89 -25.43 -4.53
CA MET A 228 16.31 -24.62 -3.44
C MET A 228 16.82 -23.17 -3.42
N LYS A 229 18.11 -22.96 -3.72
CA LYS A 229 18.69 -21.60 -3.83
C LYS A 229 18.15 -20.89 -5.06
N LYS A 230 18.02 -21.59 -6.20
CA LYS A 230 17.39 -21.07 -7.43
C LYS A 230 15.96 -20.60 -7.17
N LYS A 231 15.18 -21.39 -6.43
CA LYS A 231 13.83 -21.03 -5.99
C LYS A 231 13.84 -19.78 -5.08
N ALA A 232 14.71 -19.73 -4.08
CA ALA A 232 14.84 -18.58 -3.18
C ALA A 232 15.28 -17.30 -3.92
N PHE A 233 16.24 -17.39 -4.83
CA PHE A 233 16.71 -16.27 -5.64
C PHE A 233 15.59 -15.71 -6.52
N LYS A 234 14.89 -16.58 -7.27
CA LYS A 234 13.73 -16.16 -8.08
C LYS A 234 12.64 -15.53 -7.22
N MET A 235 12.44 -16.05 -6.01
CA MET A 235 11.48 -15.53 -5.04
C MET A 235 11.81 -14.09 -4.61
N VAL A 236 13.05 -13.84 -4.20
CA VAL A 236 13.53 -12.50 -3.80
C VAL A 236 13.56 -11.55 -5.00
N LEU A 237 13.98 -12.02 -6.17
CA LEU A 237 14.03 -11.21 -7.39
C LEU A 237 12.63 -10.70 -7.80
N SER A 238 11.59 -11.55 -7.82
CA SER A 238 10.27 -11.00 -8.16
C SER A 238 9.72 -10.08 -7.07
N ILE A 239 10.13 -10.23 -5.80
CA ILE A 239 9.75 -9.27 -4.75
C ILE A 239 10.38 -7.91 -4.98
N LEU A 240 11.67 -7.89 -5.32
CA LEU A 240 12.37 -6.67 -5.71
C LEU A 240 11.67 -5.97 -6.89
N ILE A 241 11.29 -6.73 -7.93
CA ILE A 241 10.58 -6.17 -9.09
C ILE A 241 9.24 -5.55 -8.68
N ILE A 242 8.45 -6.20 -7.82
CA ILE A 242 7.17 -5.64 -7.34
C ILE A 242 7.40 -4.38 -6.51
N ILE A 243 8.41 -4.38 -5.64
CA ILE A 243 8.73 -3.22 -4.81
C ILE A 243 9.07 -2.03 -5.70
N ILE A 244 9.88 -2.26 -6.73
CA ILE A 244 10.19 -1.23 -7.73
C ILE A 244 8.91 -0.79 -8.45
N ALA A 245 8.10 -1.70 -8.97
CA ALA A 245 6.90 -1.35 -9.72
C ALA A 245 5.88 -0.54 -8.89
N ASN A 246 5.68 -0.89 -7.62
CA ASN A 246 4.64 -0.28 -6.78
C ASN A 246 5.13 0.97 -6.02
N TYR A 247 6.42 1.05 -5.69
CA TYR A 247 6.93 2.09 -4.79
C TYR A 247 7.94 3.03 -5.44
N LEU A 248 8.56 2.67 -6.57
CA LEU A 248 9.45 3.61 -7.27
C LEU A 248 8.70 4.86 -7.79
N PRO A 249 7.49 4.76 -8.40
CA PRO A 249 6.79 5.94 -8.89
C PRO A 249 6.56 7.03 -7.83
N PRO A 250 5.96 6.76 -6.66
CA PRO A 250 5.81 7.80 -5.63
C PRO A 250 7.16 8.29 -5.08
N VAL A 251 8.15 7.40 -4.92
CA VAL A 251 9.49 7.78 -4.44
C VAL A 251 10.22 8.69 -5.42
N ALA A 252 10.00 8.52 -6.72
CA ALA A 252 10.61 9.34 -7.76
C ALA A 252 9.91 10.70 -7.93
N LEU A 253 8.63 10.81 -7.56
CA LEU A 253 7.80 11.98 -7.84
C LEU A 253 7.58 12.86 -6.60
N PHE A 254 7.26 12.28 -5.45
CA PHE A 254 6.81 13.02 -4.27
C PHE A 254 7.89 13.90 -3.61
N PRO A 255 9.19 13.53 -3.58
CA PRO A 255 10.24 14.42 -3.07
C PRO A 255 10.39 15.73 -3.85
N PHE A 256 9.91 15.76 -5.09
CA PHE A 256 9.95 16.94 -5.96
C PHE A 256 8.64 17.73 -5.97
N GLU A 257 7.76 17.52 -4.99
CA GLU A 257 6.49 18.25 -4.81
C GLU A 257 6.65 19.77 -5.06
N ASP A 258 7.66 20.39 -4.43
CA ASP A 258 7.92 21.84 -4.51
C ASP A 258 8.29 22.34 -5.94
N HIS A 259 8.56 21.43 -6.90
CA HIS A 259 8.86 21.77 -8.30
C HIS A 259 7.64 21.70 -9.22
N TYR A 260 6.54 21.09 -8.78
CA TYR A 260 5.31 20.99 -9.55
C TYR A 260 4.40 22.19 -9.26
N ASP A 261 3.58 22.55 -10.24
CA ASP A 261 2.42 23.40 -9.95
C ASP A 261 1.51 22.71 -8.92
N PRO A 262 1.06 23.39 -7.85
CA PRO A 262 0.26 22.76 -6.78
C PRO A 262 -1.01 22.07 -7.27
N HIS A 263 -1.64 22.61 -8.32
CA HIS A 263 -2.84 22.02 -8.92
C HIS A 263 -2.48 20.72 -9.64
N VAL A 264 -1.40 20.70 -10.43
CA VAL A 264 -0.92 19.50 -11.14
C VAL A 264 -0.47 18.42 -10.15
N PHE A 265 0.25 18.79 -9.09
CA PHE A 265 0.70 17.82 -8.08
C PHE A 265 -0.50 17.14 -7.43
N THR A 266 -1.46 17.94 -6.97
CA THR A 266 -2.65 17.46 -6.27
C THR A 266 -3.55 16.64 -7.18
N CYS A 267 -3.82 17.11 -8.40
CA CYS A 267 -4.83 16.51 -9.28
C CYS A 267 -4.29 15.37 -10.16
N TYR A 268 -2.98 15.29 -10.39
CA TYR A 268 -2.39 14.33 -11.31
C TYR A 268 -1.31 13.46 -10.66
N VAL A 269 -0.24 14.08 -10.15
CA VAL A 269 0.95 13.35 -9.65
C VAL A 269 0.60 12.49 -8.44
N GLN A 270 -0.10 13.09 -7.47
CA GLN A 270 -0.45 12.44 -6.22
C GLN A 270 -1.44 11.27 -6.41
N PRO A 271 -2.55 11.38 -7.17
CA PRO A 271 -3.43 10.23 -7.40
C PRO A 271 -2.73 9.10 -8.17
N VAL A 272 -1.90 9.41 -9.18
CA VAL A 272 -1.10 8.38 -9.87
C VAL A 272 -0.11 7.70 -8.91
N GLY A 273 0.62 8.48 -8.10
CA GLY A 273 1.58 7.93 -7.13
C GLY A 273 0.91 7.02 -6.10
N PHE A 274 -0.23 7.44 -5.54
CA PHE A 274 -0.99 6.62 -4.61
C PHE A 274 -1.60 5.38 -5.29
N ALA A 275 -2.01 5.45 -6.54
CA ALA A 275 -2.49 4.27 -7.27
C ALA A 275 -1.43 3.16 -7.32
N PHE A 276 -0.14 3.48 -7.53
CA PHE A 276 0.95 2.51 -7.48
C PHE A 276 1.18 1.92 -6.07
N VAL A 277 0.97 2.72 -5.02
CA VAL A 277 0.99 2.20 -3.64
C VAL A 277 -0.23 1.31 -3.38
N ASN A 278 -1.40 1.70 -3.88
CA ASN A 278 -2.67 1.03 -3.65
C ASN A 278 -2.73 -0.33 -4.34
N ILE A 279 -2.26 -0.45 -5.59
CA ILE A 279 -2.25 -1.74 -6.31
C ILE A 279 -1.41 -2.82 -5.60
N SER A 280 -0.52 -2.38 -4.69
CA SER A 280 0.25 -3.27 -3.84
C SER A 280 -0.61 -4.21 -2.98
N SER A 281 -1.83 -3.79 -2.61
CA SER A 281 -2.80 -4.62 -1.87
C SER A 281 -3.26 -5.86 -2.64
N SER A 282 -3.15 -5.85 -3.98
CA SER A 282 -3.50 -7.00 -4.82
C SER A 282 -2.26 -7.79 -5.24
N THR A 283 -1.23 -7.09 -5.73
CA THR A 283 -0.03 -7.72 -6.29
C THR A 283 0.72 -8.60 -5.28
N GLN A 284 0.89 -8.13 -4.04
CA GLN A 284 1.65 -8.84 -3.01
C GLN A 284 1.01 -10.18 -2.59
N PRO A 285 -0.27 -10.23 -2.16
CA PRO A 285 -0.89 -11.50 -1.77
C PRO A 285 -1.02 -12.46 -2.96
N LEU A 286 -1.33 -11.97 -4.17
CA LEU A 286 -1.37 -12.83 -5.36
C LEU A 286 -0.03 -13.50 -5.64
N ILE A 287 1.07 -12.77 -5.46
CA ILE A 287 2.41 -13.32 -5.69
C ILE A 287 2.81 -14.28 -4.57
N TYR A 288 2.43 -14.01 -3.32
CA TYR A 288 2.56 -14.99 -2.25
C TYR A 288 1.81 -16.29 -2.58
N LEU A 289 0.54 -16.19 -2.99
CA LEU A 289 -0.32 -17.32 -3.32
C LEU A 289 0.19 -18.13 -4.52
N SER A 290 0.61 -17.48 -5.60
CA SER A 290 1.14 -18.15 -6.81
C SER A 290 2.39 -19.00 -6.54
N ARG A 291 3.09 -18.72 -5.44
CA ARG A 291 4.32 -19.39 -5.03
C ARG A 291 4.08 -20.55 -4.07
N LEU A 292 2.88 -20.67 -3.51
CA LEU A 292 2.52 -21.84 -2.73
C LEU A 292 2.45 -23.05 -3.67
N GLU A 293 3.15 -24.13 -3.31
CA GLU A 293 3.16 -25.36 -4.10
C GLU A 293 1.82 -26.10 -4.02
N LYS A 294 1.10 -25.94 -2.90
CA LYS A 294 -0.25 -26.47 -2.69
C LYS A 294 -1.09 -25.41 -1.98
N VAL A 295 -2.28 -25.15 -2.53
CA VAL A 295 -3.28 -24.31 -1.89
C VAL A 295 -4.36 -25.26 -1.34
N PRO A 296 -4.52 -25.38 -0.01
CA PRO A 296 -5.21 -26.53 0.61
C PRO A 296 -6.73 -26.65 0.33
N PHE A 297 -7.34 -25.71 -0.40
CA PHE A 297 -8.79 -25.64 -0.62
C PHE A 297 -9.18 -25.38 -2.08
N LEU A 298 -8.23 -25.09 -2.98
CA LEU A 298 -8.53 -24.98 -4.40
C LEU A 298 -8.17 -26.32 -5.06
N PRO A 299 -9.10 -26.93 -5.84
CA PRO A 299 -8.75 -28.06 -6.69
C PRO A 299 -7.50 -27.71 -7.51
N GLU A 300 -6.58 -28.65 -7.70
CA GLU A 300 -5.34 -28.39 -8.46
C GLU A 300 -5.62 -27.82 -9.87
N SER A 301 -6.77 -28.18 -10.46
CA SER A 301 -7.28 -27.64 -11.71
C SER A 301 -7.62 -26.14 -11.65
N CYS A 302 -8.15 -25.67 -10.52
CA CYS A 302 -8.49 -24.27 -10.29
C CYS A 302 -7.23 -23.44 -10.05
N VAL A 303 -6.26 -23.97 -9.27
CA VAL A 303 -4.94 -23.34 -9.07
C VAL A 303 -4.18 -23.22 -10.40
N ARG A 304 -4.20 -24.28 -11.23
CA ARG A 304 -3.53 -24.28 -12.54
C ARG A 304 -4.16 -23.29 -13.52
N LYS A 305 -5.49 -23.13 -13.49
CA LYS A 305 -6.24 -22.11 -14.28
C LYS A 305 -6.04 -20.67 -13.80
N LEU A 306 -5.99 -20.44 -12.49
CA LEU A 306 -5.81 -19.10 -11.90
C LEU A 306 -4.38 -18.56 -12.04
N PHE A 307 -3.37 -19.43 -12.08
CA PHE A 307 -1.96 -19.04 -12.02
C PHE A 307 -1.11 -19.54 -13.20
N CYS A 308 -1.73 -19.98 -14.31
CA CYS A 308 -1.09 -20.45 -15.56
C CYS A 308 0.24 -21.19 -15.33
N LYS A 309 0.19 -22.25 -14.51
CA LYS A 309 1.39 -23.06 -14.23
C LYS A 309 1.38 -24.27 -15.16
N ASP A 310 1.84 -24.09 -16.39
CA ASP A 310 2.10 -25.21 -17.28
C ASP A 310 3.29 -26.01 -16.75
N LYS A 311 2.99 -27.26 -16.37
CA LYS A 311 4.02 -28.28 -16.17
C LYS A 311 4.26 -28.95 -17.52
N ASN A 312 5.33 -28.56 -18.20
CA ASN A 312 5.98 -29.44 -19.17
C ASN A 312 6.79 -30.48 -18.37
N GLU A 313 6.13 -31.54 -17.92
CA GLU A 313 6.80 -32.80 -17.57
C GLU A 313 6.57 -33.75 -18.75
N ALA A 314 7.57 -33.84 -19.62
CA ALA A 314 7.69 -34.94 -20.56
C ALA A 314 7.87 -36.23 -19.75
N SER A 315 6.94 -37.16 -19.90
CA SER A 315 7.08 -38.52 -19.36
C SER A 315 8.13 -39.27 -20.18
N PRO A 316 9.06 -40.01 -19.54
CA PRO A 316 9.92 -40.93 -20.24
C PRO A 316 9.12 -42.18 -20.64
N ALA A 317 9.18 -42.52 -21.92
CA ALA A 317 8.99 -43.86 -22.45
C ALA A 317 9.99 -44.03 -23.59
#